data_AF-A0A8T5LM93-F1
#
_entry.id   AF-A0A8T5LM93-F1
#
_cell.length_a   1.000
_cell.length_b   1.000
_cell.length_c   1.000
_cell.angle_alpha   90.00
_cell.angle_beta   90.00
_cell.angle_gamma   90.00
#
_symmetry.space_group_name_H-M   'P 1'
#
loop_
_entity.id
_entity.type
_entity.pdbx_description
1 polymer ?
#
loop_
_entity_poly.entity_id
_entity_poly.type
_entity_poly.pdbx_seq_one_letter_code
_entity_poly.pdbx_strand_id
1 'polypeptide(L)' 'MNLLKSPYVLAIISGILCVLSFPPYNFSFLIWFALVPFLYAILSTPHDKKKRFDISYYQAPLIGLVFGMVFYFGTLH' A
#
# COMPACT_ATOMS: atom_id res chain seq x y z
N MET A 1 0.43 -21.68 -1.98
CA MET A 1 1.13 -20.71 -2.84
C MET A 1 0.19 -19.54 -3.15
N ASN A 2 -0.06 -18.64 -2.18
CA ASN A 2 -0.93 -17.46 -2.38
C ASN A 2 -0.43 -16.26 -1.53
N LEU A 3 0.90 -16.12 -1.36
CA LEU A 3 1.47 -15.01 -0.61
C LEU A 3 1.29 -13.66 -1.33
N LEU A 4 1.21 -13.70 -2.67
CA LEU A 4 0.97 -12.56 -3.56
C LEU A 4 -0.45 -11.96 -3.46
N LYS A 5 -1.40 -12.62 -2.79
CA LYS A 5 -2.78 -12.12 -2.62
C LYS A 5 -2.98 -11.30 -1.33
N SER A 6 -1.96 -11.23 -0.47
CA SER A 6 -2.09 -10.50 0.79
C SER A 6 -1.98 -8.99 0.52
N PRO A 7 -3.02 -8.19 0.81
CA PRO A 7 -3.03 -6.74 0.52
C PRO A 7 -1.88 -6.00 1.22
N TYR A 8 -1.40 -6.54 2.35
CA TYR A 8 -0.24 -6.02 3.08
C TYR A 8 1.08 -6.15 2.32
N VAL A 9 1.28 -7.26 1.60
CA VAL A 9 2.50 -7.48 0.80
C VAL A 9 2.55 -6.49 -0.37
N LEU A 10 1.41 -6.26 -1.02
CA LEU A 10 1.29 -5.26 -2.07
C LEU A 10 1.53 -3.84 -1.54
N ALA A 11 1.02 -3.53 -0.34
CA ALA A 11 1.24 -2.24 0.30
C ALA A 11 2.72 -2.00 0.64
N ILE A 12 3.44 -3.01 1.11
CA ILE A 12 4.88 -2.92 1.41
C ILE A 12 5.69 -2.71 0.12
N ILE A 13 5.43 -3.52 -0.92
CA ILE A 13 6.11 -3.40 -2.22
C ILE A 13 5.86 -2.03 -2.84
N SER A 14 4.60 -1.59 -2.80
CA SER A 14 4.20 -0.24 -3.23
C SER A 14 4.96 0.84 -2.47
N GLY A 15 5.06 0.75 -1.14
CA GLY A 15 5.78 1.70 -0.30
C GLY A 15 7.25 1.78 -0.67
N ILE A 16 7.91 0.64 -0.90
CA ILE A 16 9.32 0.58 -1.31
C ILE A 16 9.51 1.23 -2.70
N LEU A 17 8.65 0.93 -3.68
CA LEU A 17 8.70 1.58 -5.00
C LEU A 17 8.48 3.11 -4.89
N CYS A 18 7.63 3.53 -3.96
CA CYS A 18 7.37 4.94 -3.69
C CYS A 18 8.63 5.63 -3.13
N VAL A 19 9.34 5.01 -2.18
CA VAL A 19 10.61 5.52 -1.63
C VAL A 19 11.64 5.74 -2.73
N LEU A 20 11.80 4.78 -3.65
CA LEU A 20 12.72 4.91 -4.78
C LEU A 20 12.37 6.04 -5.74
N SER A 21 11.12 6.53 -5.71
CA SER A 21 10.68 7.64 -6.56
C SER A 21 11.09 9.00 -6.01
N PHE A 22 11.36 9.09 -4.70
CA PHE A 22 11.78 10.31 -4.02
C PHE A 22 13.31 10.34 -3.82
N PRO A 23 13.89 11.48 -3.41
CA PRO A 23 15.33 11.58 -3.12
C PRO A 23 15.74 10.51 -2.09
N PRO A 24 16.91 9.86 -2.26
CA PRO A 24 18.05 10.22 -3.12
C PRO A 24 18.03 9.68 -4.57
N TYR A 25 17.11 8.76 -4.89
CA TYR A 25 17.14 8.02 -6.16
C TYR A 25 16.49 8.76 -7.34
N ASN A 26 15.54 9.66 -7.08
CA ASN A 26 14.86 10.51 -8.08
C ASN A 26 14.23 9.75 -9.26
N PHE A 27 13.85 8.48 -9.10
CA PHE A 27 13.15 7.73 -10.13
C PHE A 27 11.67 8.10 -10.16
N SER A 28 11.31 9.35 -10.46
CA SER A 28 9.93 9.84 -10.45
C SER A 28 8.97 9.04 -11.34
N PHE A 29 9.50 8.29 -12.32
CA PHE A 29 8.71 7.37 -13.16
C PHE A 29 8.18 6.15 -12.40
N LEU A 30 8.87 5.69 -11.34
CA LEU A 30 8.44 4.55 -10.52
C LEU A 30 7.17 4.85 -9.71
N ILE A 31 6.81 6.12 -9.53
CA ILE A 31 5.63 6.52 -8.76
C ILE A 31 4.34 5.99 -9.40
N TRP A 32 4.29 5.95 -10.73
CA TRP A 32 3.15 5.36 -11.46
C TRP A 32 3.05 3.85 -11.20
N PHE A 33 4.19 3.17 -11.12
CA PHE A 33 4.26 1.74 -10.79
C PHE A 33 3.98 1.47 -9.31
N ALA A 34 4.30 2.40 -8.40
CA ALA A 34 3.97 2.31 -6.99
C ALA A 34 2.46 2.46 -6.73
N LEU A 35 1.78 3.28 -7.56
CA LEU A 35 0.36 3.58 -7.42
C LEU A 35 -0.54 2.38 -7.71
N VAL A 36 -0.23 1.59 -8.74
CA VAL A 36 -1.03 0.43 -9.15
C VAL A 36 -1.22 -0.62 -8.04
N PRO A 37 -0.16 -1.14 -7.38
CA PRO A 37 -0.30 -2.11 -6.29
C PRO A 37 -0.94 -1.51 -5.04
N PHE A 38 -0.76 -0.20 -4.76
CA PHE A 38 -1.46 0.47 -3.66
C PHE A 38 -2.97 0.50 -3.89
N LEU A 39 -3.39 0.96 -5.07
CA LEU A 39 -4.80 1.00 -5.44
C LEU A 39 -5.40 -0.41 -5.44
N TYR A 40 -4.69 -1.38 -5.99
CA TYR A 40 -5.14 -2.77 -6.00
C TYR A 40 -5.28 -3.35 -4.59
N ALA A 41 -4.38 -3.02 -3.65
CA ALA A 41 -4.48 -3.44 -2.25
C ALA A 41 -5.71 -2.85 -1.55
N ILE A 42 -6.03 -1.58 -1.81
CA ILE A 42 -7.23 -0.92 -1.27
C ILE A 42 -8.50 -1.51 -1.91
N LEU A 43 -8.53 -1.63 -3.24
CA LEU A 43 -9.69 -2.13 -3.99
C LEU A 43 -9.97 -3.61 -3.76
N SER A 44 -8.93 -4.42 -3.50
CA SER A 44 -9.07 -5.83 -3.18
C SER A 44 -9.47 -6.08 -1.73
N THR A 45 -9.54 -5.04 -0.89
CA THR A 45 -10.12 -5.16 0.46
C THR A 45 -11.62 -5.39 0.31
N PRO A 46 -12.15 -6.57 0.69
CA PRO A 46 -13.55 -6.89 0.48
C PRO A 46 -14.40 -5.99 1.38
N HIS A 47 -15.08 -5.03 0.75
CA HIS A 47 -16.11 -4.23 1.38
C HIS A 47 -17.38 -5.09 1.46
N ASP A 48 -17.44 -5.98 2.46
CA ASP A 48 -18.64 -6.77 2.71
C ASP A 48 -19.76 -5.82 3.12
N LYS A 49 -20.65 -5.52 2.17
CA LYS A 49 -21.74 -4.56 2.38
C LYS A 49 -22.82 -5.09 3.33
N LYS A 50 -22.65 -6.28 3.92
CA LYS A 50 -23.70 -7.03 4.62
C LYS A 50 -23.60 -6.94 6.15
N LYS A 51 -22.54 -6.40 6.74
CA LYS A 51 -22.48 -6.17 8.20
C LYS A 51 -22.43 -4.67 8.53
N ARG A 52 -23.45 -4.23 9.28
CA ARG A 52 -23.69 -2.85 9.70
C ARG A 52 -22.64 -2.27 10.67
N PHE A 53 -21.72 -3.11 11.13
CA PHE A 53 -20.54 -2.80 11.95
C PHE A 53 -19.38 -3.65 11.42
N ASP A 54 -18.82 -3.27 10.27
CA ASP A 54 -17.75 -4.03 9.65
C ASP A 54 -16.38 -3.47 10.05
N ILE A 55 -15.61 -4.28 10.77
CA ILE A 55 -14.21 -4.05 11.12
C ILE A 55 -13.37 -3.90 9.83
N SER A 56 -13.91 -4.35 8.69
CA SER A 56 -13.38 -4.14 7.33
C SER A 56 -13.19 -2.65 6.96
N TYR A 57 -13.96 -1.72 7.55
CA TYR A 57 -13.79 -0.28 7.27
C TYR A 57 -12.42 0.27 7.75
N TYR A 58 -11.86 -0.30 8.81
CA TYR A 58 -10.54 0.10 9.32
C TYR A 58 -9.37 -0.51 8.54
N GLN A 59 -9.61 -1.49 7.66
CA GLN A 59 -8.53 -2.14 6.92
C GLN A 59 -7.92 -1.22 5.86
N ALA A 60 -8.73 -0.43 5.15
CA ALA A 60 -8.24 0.55 4.20
C ALA A 60 -7.30 1.61 4.82
N PRO A 61 -7.67 2.29 5.94
CA PRO A 61 -6.75 3.22 6.60
C PRO A 61 -5.55 2.52 7.25
N LEU A 62 -5.67 1.28 7.75
CA LEU A 62 -4.52 0.50 8.24
C LEU A 62 -3.52 0.19 7.13
N ILE A 63 -3.99 -0.21 5.94
CA ILE A 63 -3.15 -0.46 4.76
C ILE A 63 -2.45 0.84 4.31
N GLY A 64 -3.18 1.95 4.29
CA GLY A 64 -2.61 3.28 4.04
C GLY A 64 -1.56 3.68 5.07
N LEU A 65 -1.77 3.37 6.34
CA LEU A 65 -0.83 3.65 7.44
C LEU A 65 0.44 2.80 7.32
N VAL A 66 0.32 1.52 6.98
CA VAL A 66 1.48 0.64 6.71
C VAL A 66 2.28 1.16 5.52
N PHE A 67 1.61 1.55 4.42
CA PHE A 67 2.26 2.18 3.27
C PHE A 67 3.01 3.46 3.67
N GLY A 68 2.37 4.34 4.44
CA GLY A 68 2.96 5.58 4.95
C GLY A 68 4.17 5.34 5.86
N MET A 69 4.11 4.35 6.75
CA MET A 69 5.26 3.96 7.58
C MET A 69 6.43 3.51 6.71
N VAL A 70 6.21 2.60 5.77
CA VAL A 70 7.28 2.12 4.86
C VAL A 70 7.88 3.28 4.08
N PHE A 71 7.05 4.20 3.59
CA PHE A 71 7.48 5.39 2.88
C PHE A 71 8.35 6.31 3.75
N TYR A 72 7.88 6.66 4.94
CA TYR A 72 8.62 7.54 5.84
C TYR A 72 9.92 6.91 6.34
N PHE A 73 9.90 5.63 6.73
CA PHE A 73 11.12 4.93 7.16
C PHE A 73 12.15 4.82 6.03
N GLY A 74 11.71 4.59 4.79
CA GLY A 74 12.62 4.52 3.66
C GLY A 74 13.14 5.89 3.19
N THR A 75 12.40 6.97 3.45
CA THR A 75 12.79 8.34 3.09
C THR A 75 13.62 9.03 4.17
N LEU A 76 13.44 8.66 5.44
CA LEU A 76 14.14 9.24 6.60
C LEU A 76 15.60 8.76 6.76
N HIS A 77 16.06 7.83 5.92
CA HIS A 77 17.40 7.25 5.93
C HIS A 77 18.20 7.68 4.70
#